data_AF-A0A969SK72-F1
#
_entry.id   AF-A0A969SK72-F1
#
_cell.length_a   1.000
_cell.length_b   1.000
_cell.length_c   1.000
_cell.angle_alpha   90.00
_cell.angle_beta   90.00
_cell.angle_gamma   90.00
#
_symmetry.space_group_name_H-M   'P 1'
#
loop_
_entity.id
_entity.type
_entity.pdbx_description
1 polymer ?
#
loop_
_entity_poly.entity_id
_entity_poly.type
_entity_poly.pdbx_seq_one_letter_code
_entity_poly.pdbx_strand_id
1 'polypeptide(L)'
;MQSKTDPEERSLGFALLKEWGILSAFRQIAPDDLRAIFPQLLQLHDRVEDEVSGAYLSELGLDASRLIEGGLLERRDRQDVVLIEDDDLEGEGTVKPSATRGMVRTVGPFGEDAGKRPMSDIEMYAINAKWLQEMLLRLMKPLFSKRASLILDPDLTLLGAMRIDGVEVPVYFARHLNDLRTAQRLDLTLRARSTAGVGIILAASEEMPTHLGPNVVVPLLSHLASPDEEFLFARDGLELAYRNSLSLARGGASPRVVRTANQSGTLYIPGKEPLYLSGNDQLTIFERLVVAAEKSSPDVHVKVLMDGFESRSPQQAFRKDTWNSIRDVYISMGAKKGFWRLVLAGQPTRVVADSPVEEPV
;
A
#
# COMPACT_ATOMS: atom_id res chain seq x y z
N MET A 1 19.75 -18.49 -20.95
CA MET A 1 18.86 -19.66 -21.03
C MET A 1 17.45 -19.21 -20.69
N GLN A 2 16.49 -19.32 -21.61
CA GLN A 2 15.10 -18.95 -21.34
C GLN A 2 14.46 -19.98 -20.40
N SER A 3 14.05 -19.49 -19.22
CA SER A 3 13.36 -20.26 -18.19
C SER A 3 11.94 -20.61 -18.65
N LYS A 4 11.62 -21.91 -18.68
CA LYS A 4 10.30 -22.44 -19.06
C LYS A 4 9.21 -22.07 -18.04
N THR A 5 7.98 -21.92 -18.51
CA THR A 5 6.84 -21.38 -17.77
C THR A 5 6.34 -22.29 -16.64
N ASP A 6 6.55 -23.60 -16.70
CA ASP A 6 6.02 -24.57 -15.72
C ASP A 6 6.89 -24.68 -14.43
N PRO A 7 6.32 -24.50 -13.23
CA PRO A 7 7.02 -24.64 -11.95
C PRO A 7 7.55 -26.05 -11.65
N GLU A 8 6.84 -27.12 -12.04
CA GLU A 8 7.25 -28.50 -11.73
C GLU A 8 8.40 -28.96 -12.63
N GLU A 9 8.34 -28.61 -13.92
CA GLU A 9 9.44 -28.86 -14.87
C GLU A 9 10.69 -28.06 -14.52
N ARG A 10 10.54 -26.85 -13.95
CA ARG A 10 11.67 -26.09 -13.40
C ARG A 10 12.29 -26.80 -12.21
N SER A 11 11.48 -27.29 -11.27
CA SER A 11 11.96 -28.09 -10.13
C SER A 11 12.78 -29.30 -10.59
N LEU A 12 12.32 -29.99 -11.65
CA LEU A 12 13.03 -31.11 -12.26
C LEU A 12 14.34 -30.68 -12.96
N GLY A 13 14.30 -29.56 -13.70
CA GLY A 13 15.49 -28.96 -14.31
C GLY A 13 16.54 -28.58 -13.27
N PHE A 14 16.14 -28.07 -12.11
CA PHE A 14 17.03 -27.77 -10.99
C PHE A 14 17.60 -29.03 -10.32
N ALA A 15 16.80 -30.09 -10.19
CA ALA A 15 17.27 -31.38 -9.66
C ALA A 15 18.36 -31.99 -10.56
N LEU A 16 18.21 -31.89 -11.89
CA LEU A 16 19.21 -32.33 -12.86
C LEU A 16 20.51 -31.50 -12.81
N LEU A 17 20.39 -30.17 -12.68
CA LEU A 17 21.55 -29.28 -12.54
C LEU A 17 22.32 -29.50 -11.23
N LYS A 18 21.61 -29.92 -10.17
CA LYS A 18 22.20 -30.35 -8.89
C LYS A 18 22.96 -31.66 -9.02
N GLU A 19 22.40 -32.65 -9.73
CA GLU A 19 23.06 -33.95 -9.94
C GLU A 19 24.34 -33.85 -10.78
N TRP A 20 24.43 -32.83 -11.64
CA TRP A 20 25.62 -32.57 -12.46
C TRP A 20 26.66 -31.63 -11.82
N GLY A 21 26.44 -31.18 -10.58
CA GLY A 21 27.41 -30.38 -9.82
C GLY A 21 27.69 -28.98 -10.40
N ILE A 22 26.83 -28.47 -11.29
CA ILE A 22 26.99 -27.16 -11.96
C ILE A 22 26.52 -26.01 -11.06
N LEU A 23 25.56 -26.28 -10.17
CA LEU A 23 25.12 -25.35 -9.15
C LEU A 23 25.68 -25.84 -7.81
N SER A 24 26.46 -25.00 -7.11
CA SER A 24 26.67 -25.16 -5.67
C SER A 24 25.27 -25.29 -5.05
N ALA A 25 24.95 -26.47 -4.55
CA ALA A 25 23.57 -26.92 -4.36
C ALA A 25 22.72 -25.89 -3.62
N PHE A 26 21.74 -25.30 -4.31
CA PHE A 26 20.67 -24.56 -3.65
C PHE A 26 20.07 -25.46 -2.57
N ARG A 27 20.26 -25.07 -1.31
CA ARG A 27 19.66 -25.76 -0.18
C ARG A 27 18.34 -25.06 0.09
N GLN A 28 17.24 -25.79 -0.09
CA GLN A 28 15.93 -25.26 0.29
C GLN A 28 15.95 -24.96 1.79
N ILE A 29 15.70 -23.71 2.16
CA ILE A 29 15.47 -23.32 3.55
C ILE A 29 14.21 -24.05 4.01
N ALA A 30 14.24 -24.67 5.19
CA ALA A 30 13.10 -25.45 5.66
C ALA A 30 11.87 -24.55 5.87
N PRO A 31 10.64 -25.08 5.69
CA PRO A 31 9.42 -24.29 5.84
C PRO A 31 9.29 -23.60 7.20
N ASP A 32 9.67 -24.28 8.29
CA ASP A 32 9.57 -23.72 9.65
C ASP A 32 10.56 -22.57 9.87
N ASP A 33 11.77 -22.70 9.31
CA ASP A 33 12.77 -21.64 9.33
C ASP A 33 12.29 -20.42 8.54
N LEU A 34 11.69 -20.63 7.37
CA LEU A 34 11.12 -19.56 6.55
C LEU A 34 9.96 -18.84 7.25
N ARG A 35 9.13 -19.58 8.00
CA ARG A 35 8.08 -18.99 8.84
C ARG A 35 8.69 -18.14 9.96
N ALA A 36 9.73 -18.64 10.61
CA ALA A 36 10.41 -17.94 11.70
C ALA A 36 11.03 -16.61 11.26
N ILE A 37 11.61 -16.56 10.04
CA ILE A 37 12.21 -15.34 9.47
C ILE A 37 11.25 -14.55 8.56
N PHE A 38 9.96 -14.92 8.51
CA PHE A 38 9.00 -14.28 7.62
C PHE A 38 8.93 -12.75 7.80
N PRO A 39 8.87 -12.19 9.02
CA PRO A 39 8.85 -10.74 9.21
C PRO A 39 10.04 -10.02 8.56
N GLN A 40 11.23 -10.59 8.71
CA GLN A 40 12.47 -10.05 8.18
C GLN A 40 12.52 -10.16 6.64
N LEU A 41 12.03 -11.27 6.08
CA LEU A 41 11.88 -11.43 4.63
C LEU A 41 10.89 -10.41 4.04
N LEU A 42 9.81 -10.12 4.76
CA LEU A 42 8.85 -9.11 4.35
C LEU A 42 9.46 -7.71 4.39
N GLN A 43 10.23 -7.39 5.44
CA GLN A 43 10.97 -6.12 5.53
C GLN A 43 11.97 -5.97 4.38
N LEU A 44 12.75 -7.02 4.05
CA LEU A 44 13.63 -7.00 2.88
C LEU A 44 12.86 -6.77 1.57
N HIS A 45 11.66 -7.33 1.45
CA HIS A 45 10.84 -7.17 0.26
C HIS A 45 10.18 -5.80 0.14
N ASP A 46 9.94 -5.10 1.25
CA ASP A 46 9.37 -3.75 1.27
C ASP A 46 10.43 -2.64 1.08
N ARG A 47 11.69 -3.01 0.82
CA ARG A 47 12.75 -2.03 0.54
C ARG A 47 12.69 -1.53 -0.90
N VAL A 48 13.01 -0.24 -1.03
CA VAL A 48 13.19 0.45 -2.31
C VAL A 48 14.49 0.01 -2.99
N GLU A 49 15.53 -0.22 -2.20
CA GLU A 49 16.84 -0.65 -2.67
C GLU A 49 16.89 -2.16 -2.89
N ASP A 50 17.45 -2.57 -4.03
CA ASP A 50 17.64 -3.98 -4.37
C ASP A 50 18.93 -4.57 -3.76
N GLU A 51 19.72 -3.78 -3.03
CA GLU A 51 20.94 -4.21 -2.37
C GLU A 51 20.91 -3.93 -0.87
N VAL A 52 21.58 -4.77 -0.10
CA VAL A 52 21.68 -4.67 1.36
C VAL A 52 23.09 -5.00 1.84
N SER A 53 23.53 -4.35 2.91
CA SER A 53 24.80 -4.66 3.57
C SER A 53 24.66 -5.84 4.52
N GLY A 54 25.78 -6.51 4.82
CA GLY A 54 25.81 -7.56 5.83
C GLY A 54 25.54 -7.04 7.24
N ALA A 55 25.87 -5.78 7.53
CA ALA A 55 25.51 -5.12 8.79
C ALA A 55 23.99 -5.10 8.96
N TYR A 56 23.27 -4.65 7.94
CA TYR A 56 21.81 -4.60 7.95
C TYR A 56 21.18 -5.99 8.06
N LEU A 57 21.72 -6.99 7.35
CA LEU A 57 21.25 -8.38 7.50
C LEU A 57 21.45 -8.89 8.93
N SER A 58 22.58 -8.54 9.56
CA SER A 58 22.89 -8.93 10.95
C SER A 58 21.96 -8.25 11.95
N GLU A 59 21.63 -6.97 11.74
CA GLU A 59 20.63 -6.24 12.54
C GLU A 59 19.24 -6.89 12.47
N LEU A 60 18.85 -7.39 11.29
CA LEU A 60 17.62 -8.16 11.13
C LEU A 60 17.71 -9.58 11.72
N GLY A 61 18.88 -10.04 12.16
CA GLY A 61 19.11 -11.41 12.62
C GLY A 61 19.11 -12.44 11.49
N LEU A 62 19.43 -12.02 10.27
CA LEU A 62 19.47 -12.88 9.08
C LEU A 62 20.90 -13.34 8.77
N ASP A 63 21.06 -14.65 8.55
CA ASP A 63 22.31 -15.23 8.08
C ASP A 63 22.41 -15.11 6.55
N ALA A 64 23.30 -14.23 6.09
CA ALA A 64 23.55 -14.00 4.66
C ALA A 64 23.97 -15.27 3.92
N SER A 65 24.77 -16.14 4.54
CA SER A 65 25.22 -17.39 3.91
C SER A 65 24.04 -18.31 3.66
N ARG A 66 23.15 -18.43 4.67
CA ARG A 66 21.91 -19.21 4.55
C ARG A 66 20.97 -18.67 3.48
N LEU A 67 20.85 -17.35 3.37
CA LEU A 67 19.99 -16.73 2.35
C LEU A 67 20.58 -16.88 0.93
N ILE A 68 21.91 -16.87 0.78
CA ILE A 68 22.60 -17.20 -0.48
C ILE A 68 22.35 -18.66 -0.87
N GLU A 69 22.52 -19.59 0.08
CA GLU A 69 22.23 -21.02 -0.15
C GLU A 69 20.77 -21.25 -0.56
N GLY A 70 19.84 -20.46 0.00
CA GLY A 70 18.42 -20.46 -0.36
C GLY A 70 18.06 -19.69 -1.63
N GLY A 71 19.04 -19.01 -2.26
CA GLY A 71 18.88 -18.22 -3.47
C GLY A 71 18.17 -16.88 -3.33
N LEU A 72 17.99 -16.41 -2.10
CA LEU A 72 17.34 -15.14 -1.79
C LEU A 72 18.30 -13.95 -1.94
N LEU A 73 19.61 -14.19 -1.82
CA LEU A 73 20.66 -13.19 -1.95
C LEU A 73 21.75 -13.64 -2.94
N GLU A 74 22.39 -12.68 -3.58
CA GLU A 74 23.59 -12.86 -4.40
C GLU A 74 24.69 -11.94 -3.88
N ARG A 75 25.92 -12.45 -3.68
CA ARG A 75 27.07 -11.61 -3.32
C ARG A 75 27.39 -10.64 -4.46
N ARG A 76 27.62 -9.38 -4.13
CA ARG A 76 27.99 -8.32 -5.09
C ARG A 76 29.42 -7.85 -4.88
N ASP A 77 29.60 -6.85 -4.05
CA ASP A 77 30.88 -6.23 -3.74
C ASP A 77 30.94 -5.92 -2.24
N ARG A 78 31.71 -4.92 -1.82
CA ARG A 78 31.79 -4.43 -0.45
C ARG A 78 31.65 -2.91 -0.40
N GLN A 79 31.22 -2.40 0.74
CA GLN A 79 31.25 -0.97 1.02
C GLN A 79 32.70 -0.53 1.28
N ASP A 80 33.13 0.51 0.57
CA ASP A 80 34.41 1.18 0.80
C ASP A 80 34.28 2.38 1.75
N VAL A 81 33.06 2.88 1.93
CA VAL A 81 32.70 3.98 2.83
C VAL A 81 31.53 3.53 3.72
N VAL A 82 31.61 3.83 5.01
CA VAL A 82 30.63 3.48 6.03
C VAL A 82 30.34 4.69 6.89
N LEU A 83 29.12 4.78 7.45
CA LEU A 83 28.84 5.77 8.48
C LEU A 83 29.46 5.34 9.82
N ILE A 84 30.03 6.32 10.51
CA ILE A 84 30.55 6.21 11.87
C ILE A 84 29.60 7.04 12.75
N GLU A 85 29.00 6.38 13.73
CA GLU A 85 28.13 6.97 14.75
C GLU A 85 28.68 6.53 16.12
N ASP A 86 29.84 7.07 16.49
CA ASP A 86 30.46 6.86 17.80
C ASP A 86 30.37 8.17 18.61
N ASP A 87 30.28 8.07 19.95
CA ASP A 87 30.10 9.23 20.85
C ASP A 87 31.15 10.35 20.66
N ASP A 88 32.35 10.01 20.17
CA ASP A 88 33.47 10.92 19.91
C ASP A 88 33.72 11.19 18.42
N LEU A 89 33.00 10.51 17.51
CA LEU A 89 33.26 10.57 16.07
C LEU A 89 32.00 10.33 15.23
N GLU A 90 31.64 11.32 14.43
CA GLU A 90 30.46 11.27 13.56
C GLU A 90 30.86 11.62 12.12
N GLY A 91 30.44 10.79 11.16
CA GLY A 91 30.61 11.07 9.73
C GLY A 91 31.03 9.86 8.89
N GLU A 92 31.47 10.12 7.66
CA GLU A 92 31.85 9.08 6.71
C GLU A 92 33.27 8.55 6.96
N GLY A 93 33.38 7.25 7.23
CA GLY A 93 34.63 6.53 7.39
C GLY A 93 35.00 5.70 6.16
N THR A 94 36.28 5.66 5.82
CA THR A 94 36.80 4.76 4.79
C THR A 94 37.21 3.41 5.37
N VAL A 95 36.90 2.34 4.65
CA VAL A 95 37.26 0.98 5.02
C VAL A 95 38.69 0.67 4.58
N LYS A 96 39.50 0.13 5.50
CA LYS A 96 40.88 -0.31 5.27
C LYS A 96 41.10 -1.76 5.74
N PRO A 97 42.06 -2.48 5.14
CA PRO A 97 42.45 -3.80 5.63
C PRO A 97 42.91 -3.76 7.10
N SER A 98 42.50 -4.77 7.86
CA SER A 98 42.98 -5.01 9.23
C SER A 98 44.00 -6.14 9.26
N ALA A 99 44.92 -6.10 10.22
CA ALA A 99 45.81 -7.23 10.51
C ALA A 99 45.07 -8.38 11.21
N THR A 100 43.87 -8.13 11.76
CA THR A 100 43.05 -9.15 12.40
C THR A 100 42.21 -9.87 11.33
N ARG A 101 42.37 -11.20 11.23
CA ARG A 101 41.63 -12.02 10.26
C ARG A 101 40.11 -11.86 10.45
N GLY A 102 39.40 -11.67 9.35
CA GLY A 102 37.94 -11.52 9.35
C GLY A 102 37.44 -10.14 9.78
N MET A 103 38.34 -9.19 10.06
CA MET A 103 37.98 -7.83 10.44
C MET A 103 38.50 -6.83 9.39
N VAL A 104 37.86 -5.67 9.34
CA VAL A 104 38.33 -4.47 8.65
C VAL A 104 38.52 -3.34 9.66
N ARG A 105 39.32 -2.34 9.30
CA ARG A 105 39.48 -1.11 10.09
C ARG A 105 38.71 0.01 9.42
N THR A 106 38.00 0.82 10.18
CA THR A 106 37.35 2.03 9.69
C THR A 106 38.23 3.22 10.06
N VAL A 107 38.43 4.13 9.11
CA VAL A 107 39.24 5.33 9.29
C VAL A 107 38.38 6.54 8.97
N GLY A 108 38.20 7.44 9.94
CA GLY A 108 37.39 8.63 9.78
C GLY A 108 37.99 9.63 8.78
N PRO A 109 37.24 10.69 8.44
CA PRO A 109 37.60 11.62 7.37
C PRO A 109 38.92 12.37 7.63
N PHE A 110 39.34 12.54 8.89
CA PHE A 110 40.62 13.18 9.24
C PHE A 110 41.73 12.20 9.62
N GLY A 111 41.56 10.90 9.33
CA GLY A 111 42.58 9.88 9.52
C GLY A 111 42.56 9.20 10.90
N GLU A 112 41.63 9.58 11.77
CA GLU A 112 41.33 8.90 13.04
C GLU A 112 40.98 7.42 12.87
N ASP A 113 41.37 6.61 13.85
CA ASP A 113 40.97 5.20 13.92
C ASP A 113 39.55 5.11 14.51
N ALA A 114 38.57 4.77 13.68
CA ALA A 114 37.17 4.58 14.05
C ALA A 114 36.86 3.12 14.38
N GLY A 115 37.89 2.37 14.81
CA GLY A 115 37.76 1.01 15.28
C GLY A 115 37.74 -0.06 14.19
N LYS A 116 37.43 -1.29 14.62
CA LYS A 116 37.36 -2.47 13.76
C LYS A 116 35.95 -3.02 13.72
N ARG A 117 35.56 -3.57 12.57
CA ARG A 117 34.30 -4.28 12.39
C ARG A 117 34.49 -5.57 11.60
N PRO A 118 33.60 -6.56 11.75
CA PRO A 118 33.59 -7.74 10.92
C PRO A 118 33.60 -7.41 9.42
N MET A 119 34.36 -8.16 8.64
CA MET A 119 34.37 -8.02 7.18
C MET A 119 33.00 -8.35 6.57
N SER A 120 32.22 -9.23 7.21
CA SER A 120 30.85 -9.56 6.79
C SER A 120 29.94 -8.33 6.75
N ASP A 121 30.17 -7.36 7.64
CA ASP A 121 29.25 -6.23 7.84
C ASP A 121 29.28 -5.27 6.65
N ILE A 122 30.43 -5.20 5.98
CA ILE A 122 30.65 -4.36 4.79
C ILE A 122 30.39 -5.12 3.49
N GLU A 123 30.15 -6.43 3.51
CA GLU A 123 29.78 -7.17 2.31
C GLU A 123 28.41 -6.69 1.80
N MET A 124 28.28 -6.50 0.49
CA MET A 124 27.05 -6.09 -0.17
C MET A 124 26.42 -7.28 -0.89
N TYR A 125 25.09 -7.35 -0.78
CA TYR A 125 24.29 -8.44 -1.32
C TYR A 125 23.16 -7.86 -2.15
N ALA A 126 22.95 -8.38 -3.36
CA ALA A 126 21.75 -8.10 -4.13
C ALA A 126 20.62 -9.04 -3.71
N ILE A 127 19.43 -8.48 -3.53
CA ILE A 127 18.20 -9.21 -3.22
C ILE A 127 17.66 -9.80 -4.52
N ASN A 128 17.40 -11.11 -4.52
CA ASN A 128 16.63 -11.75 -5.59
C ASN A 128 15.14 -11.44 -5.40
N ALA A 129 14.71 -10.24 -5.77
CA ALA A 129 13.37 -9.72 -5.50
C ALA A 129 12.26 -10.65 -6.03
N LYS A 130 12.46 -11.24 -7.21
CA LYS A 130 11.51 -12.18 -7.82
C LYS A 130 11.36 -13.45 -6.99
N TRP A 131 12.47 -14.04 -6.56
CA TRP A 131 12.44 -15.25 -5.73
C TRP A 131 11.89 -14.96 -4.34
N LEU A 132 12.28 -13.84 -3.73
CA LEU A 132 11.76 -13.39 -2.44
C LEU A 132 10.24 -13.21 -2.48
N GLN A 133 9.72 -12.52 -3.51
CA GLN A 133 8.27 -12.38 -3.71
C GLN A 133 7.60 -13.75 -3.84
N GLU A 134 8.12 -14.65 -4.68
CA GLU A 134 7.55 -15.99 -4.85
C GLU A 134 7.49 -16.76 -3.52
N MET A 135 8.54 -16.65 -2.71
CA MET A 135 8.63 -17.28 -1.39
C MET A 135 7.61 -16.72 -0.41
N LEU A 136 7.48 -15.40 -0.32
CA LEU A 136 6.46 -14.74 0.52
C LEU A 136 5.04 -15.18 0.10
N LEU A 137 4.75 -15.14 -1.20
CA LEU A 137 3.45 -15.56 -1.71
C LEU A 137 3.15 -17.03 -1.42
N ARG A 138 4.17 -17.90 -1.47
CA ARG A 138 4.05 -19.32 -1.12
C ARG A 138 3.63 -19.52 0.33
N LEU A 139 4.19 -18.75 1.26
CA LEU A 139 3.85 -18.80 2.68
C LEU A 139 2.44 -18.25 2.96
N MET A 140 1.97 -17.32 2.15
CA MET A 140 0.62 -16.75 2.26
C MET A 140 -0.47 -17.62 1.61
N LYS A 141 -0.12 -18.59 0.76
CA LYS A 141 -1.09 -19.46 0.05
C LYS A 141 -2.22 -20.03 0.91
N PRO A 142 -1.99 -20.48 2.17
CA PRO A 142 -3.05 -21.04 3.00
C PRO A 142 -4.18 -20.05 3.35
N LEU A 143 -3.95 -18.74 3.22
CA LEU A 143 -4.98 -17.73 3.49
C LEU A 143 -6.13 -17.76 2.48
N PHE A 144 -5.89 -18.20 1.25
CA PHE A 144 -6.82 -17.95 0.14
C PHE A 144 -7.73 -19.15 -0.13
N SER A 145 -9.03 -18.90 -0.21
CA SER A 145 -10.01 -19.90 -0.67
C SER A 145 -9.96 -20.12 -2.18
N LYS A 146 -9.58 -19.07 -2.92
CA LYS A 146 -9.37 -19.11 -4.38
C LYS A 146 -8.05 -18.44 -4.69
N ARG A 147 -7.23 -19.09 -5.49
CA ARG A 147 -5.90 -18.59 -5.85
C ARG A 147 -5.98 -17.81 -7.15
N ALA A 148 -5.35 -16.65 -7.16
CA ALA A 148 -5.00 -15.93 -8.37
C ALA A 148 -3.57 -15.41 -8.19
N SER A 149 -2.84 -15.20 -9.28
CA SER A 149 -1.59 -14.46 -9.20
C SER A 149 -1.52 -13.61 -10.43
N LEU A 150 -1.86 -12.34 -10.26
CA LEU A 150 -1.84 -11.35 -11.32
C LEU A 150 -1.13 -10.12 -10.79
N ILE A 151 0.05 -9.83 -11.34
CA ILE A 151 0.78 -8.60 -11.08
C ILE A 151 0.00 -7.47 -11.76
N LEU A 152 -0.44 -6.49 -10.97
CA LEU A 152 -1.22 -5.35 -11.46
C LEU A 152 -0.33 -4.13 -11.68
N ASP A 153 0.68 -4.02 -10.84
CA ASP A 153 1.69 -2.99 -10.77
C ASP A 153 2.93 -3.61 -10.10
N PRO A 154 4.16 -3.11 -10.32
CA PRO A 154 5.35 -3.60 -9.61
C PRO A 154 5.18 -3.70 -8.09
N ASP A 155 4.37 -2.83 -7.49
CA ASP A 155 4.13 -2.78 -6.05
C ASP A 155 2.73 -3.31 -5.64
N LEU A 156 1.96 -3.91 -6.56
CA LEU A 156 0.62 -4.44 -6.28
C LEU A 156 0.32 -5.73 -7.06
N THR A 157 0.01 -6.80 -6.32
CA THR A 157 -0.34 -8.11 -6.89
C THR A 157 -1.70 -8.58 -6.37
N LEU A 158 -2.58 -9.05 -7.26
CA LEU A 158 -3.79 -9.78 -6.87
C LEU A 158 -3.42 -11.23 -6.53
N LEU A 159 -3.69 -11.65 -5.30
CA LEU A 159 -3.37 -12.98 -4.76
C LEU A 159 -4.53 -13.98 -4.83
N GLY A 160 -5.75 -13.49 -5.03
CA GLY A 160 -6.93 -14.33 -5.11
C GLY A 160 -8.06 -13.79 -4.27
N ALA A 161 -8.74 -14.69 -3.55
CA ALA A 161 -9.85 -14.32 -2.69
C ALA A 161 -9.86 -15.14 -1.38
N MET A 162 -10.33 -14.49 -0.33
CA MET A 162 -10.72 -15.11 0.94
C MET A 162 -12.24 -15.25 0.99
N ARG A 163 -12.74 -16.26 1.69
CA ARG A 163 -14.18 -16.40 1.92
C ARG A 163 -14.55 -15.84 3.28
N ILE A 164 -15.28 -14.73 3.30
CA ILE A 164 -15.71 -14.06 4.53
C ILE A 164 -17.23 -13.96 4.48
N ASP A 165 -17.92 -14.46 5.51
CA ASP A 165 -19.39 -14.48 5.61
C ASP A 165 -20.06 -15.09 4.36
N GLY A 166 -19.43 -16.11 3.79
CA GLY A 166 -19.92 -16.82 2.60
C GLY A 166 -19.59 -16.15 1.26
N VAL A 167 -19.05 -14.93 1.26
CA VAL A 167 -18.72 -14.12 0.06
C VAL A 167 -17.23 -14.22 -0.28
N GLU A 168 -16.89 -14.28 -1.58
CA GLU A 168 -15.50 -14.14 -2.04
C GLU A 168 -15.06 -12.67 -1.95
N VAL A 169 -14.09 -12.39 -1.09
CA VAL A 169 -13.46 -11.08 -0.92
C VAL A 169 -12.10 -11.09 -1.61
N PRO A 170 -11.84 -10.22 -2.61
CA PRO A 170 -10.56 -10.21 -3.30
C PRO A 170 -9.43 -9.77 -2.37
N VAL A 171 -8.29 -10.44 -2.48
CA VAL A 171 -7.09 -10.15 -1.68
C VAL A 171 -5.94 -9.75 -2.56
N TYR A 172 -5.35 -8.61 -2.23
CA TYR A 172 -4.17 -8.04 -2.86
C TYR A 172 -3.00 -8.04 -1.89
N PHE A 173 -1.80 -7.98 -2.44
CA PHE A 173 -0.57 -7.73 -1.70
C PHE A 173 0.09 -6.48 -2.26
N ALA A 174 0.42 -5.55 -1.37
CA ALA A 174 1.02 -4.27 -1.73
C ALA A 174 2.25 -3.97 -0.88
N ARG A 175 3.22 -3.31 -1.50
CA ARG A 175 4.47 -2.86 -0.87
C ARG A 175 4.68 -1.36 -1.11
N HIS A 176 5.64 -0.77 -0.41
CA HIS A 176 6.00 0.65 -0.51
C HIS A 176 4.83 1.61 -0.27
N LEU A 177 3.95 1.26 0.67
CA LEU A 177 2.78 2.10 0.98
C LEU A 177 3.11 3.31 1.86
N ASN A 178 4.34 3.37 2.39
CA ASN A 178 4.92 4.52 3.05
C ASN A 178 5.30 5.64 2.07
N ASP A 179 5.53 5.32 0.78
CA ASP A 179 5.72 6.34 -0.26
C ASP A 179 4.38 6.86 -0.79
N LEU A 180 4.14 8.17 -0.59
CA LEU A 180 2.90 8.81 -1.00
C LEU A 180 2.62 8.67 -2.51
N ARG A 181 3.65 8.72 -3.36
CA ARG A 181 3.46 8.60 -4.81
C ARG A 181 3.00 7.20 -5.20
N THR A 182 3.60 6.18 -4.59
CA THR A 182 3.20 4.78 -4.78
C THR A 182 1.79 4.55 -4.25
N ALA A 183 1.47 4.99 -3.04
CA ALA A 183 0.12 4.88 -2.49
C ALA A 183 -0.95 5.52 -3.41
N GLN A 184 -0.70 6.73 -3.94
CA GLN A 184 -1.61 7.40 -4.88
C GLN A 184 -1.76 6.63 -6.22
N ARG A 185 -0.66 6.10 -6.76
CA ARG A 185 -0.68 5.29 -7.99
C ARG A 185 -1.51 4.02 -7.82
N LEU A 186 -1.33 3.32 -6.70
CA LEU A 186 -2.05 2.10 -6.38
C LEU A 186 -3.53 2.36 -6.08
N ASP A 187 -3.86 3.46 -5.40
CA ASP A 187 -5.24 3.92 -5.18
C ASP A 187 -6.00 4.07 -6.51
N LEU A 188 -5.43 4.79 -7.48
CA LEU A 188 -6.02 4.96 -8.81
C LEU A 188 -6.20 3.63 -9.55
N THR A 189 -5.17 2.77 -9.49
CA THR A 189 -5.18 1.44 -10.12
C THR A 189 -6.32 0.57 -9.58
N LEU A 190 -6.55 0.61 -8.28
CA LEU A 190 -7.60 -0.15 -7.61
C LEU A 190 -9.00 0.44 -7.83
N ARG A 191 -9.13 1.77 -7.92
CA ARG A 191 -10.41 2.41 -8.28
C ARG A 191 -10.89 2.04 -9.67
N ALA A 192 -9.96 1.91 -10.63
CA ALA A 192 -10.28 1.45 -11.99
C ALA A 192 -10.81 0.00 -12.04
N ARG A 193 -10.68 -0.76 -10.94
CA ARG A 193 -11.03 -2.18 -10.83
C ARG A 193 -12.18 -2.46 -9.86
N SER A 194 -12.99 -1.45 -9.53
CA SER A 194 -14.04 -1.50 -8.50
C SER A 194 -15.18 -2.51 -8.74
N THR A 195 -15.20 -3.22 -9.87
CA THR A 195 -16.26 -4.18 -10.23
C THR A 195 -16.29 -5.43 -9.34
N ALA A 196 -15.21 -5.75 -8.62
CA ALA A 196 -15.12 -6.91 -7.74
C ALA A 196 -15.61 -6.66 -6.28
N GLY A 197 -16.08 -5.45 -5.98
CA GLY A 197 -16.44 -5.06 -4.62
C GLY A 197 -15.25 -4.66 -3.75
N VAL A 198 -15.49 -4.53 -2.45
CA VAL A 198 -14.46 -4.16 -1.46
C VAL A 198 -13.57 -5.35 -1.15
N GLY A 199 -12.27 -5.20 -1.32
CA GLY A 199 -11.25 -6.21 -1.03
C GLY A 199 -10.41 -5.91 0.21
N ILE A 200 -9.44 -6.80 0.44
CA ILE A 200 -8.39 -6.68 1.46
C ILE A 200 -7.05 -6.47 0.75
N ILE A 201 -6.25 -5.52 1.23
CA ILE A 201 -4.87 -5.30 0.80
C ILE A 201 -3.97 -5.67 1.98
N LEU A 202 -3.22 -6.75 1.82
CA LEU A 202 -2.16 -7.16 2.74
C LEU A 202 -0.94 -6.28 2.46
N ALA A 203 -0.66 -5.36 3.36
CA ALA A 203 0.45 -4.42 3.23
C ALA A 203 1.74 -4.99 3.83
N ALA A 204 2.83 -4.87 3.08
CA ALA A 204 4.18 -5.17 3.59
C ALA A 204 4.72 -4.04 4.49
N SER A 205 4.40 -2.79 4.18
CA SER A 205 4.82 -1.61 4.93
C SER A 205 4.16 -1.53 6.31
N GLU A 206 4.88 -0.95 7.27
CA GLU A 206 4.36 -0.65 8.61
C GLU A 206 3.56 0.66 8.63
N GLU A 207 4.09 1.69 7.97
CA GLU A 207 3.39 2.95 7.73
C GLU A 207 2.62 2.92 6.41
N MET A 208 1.33 3.20 6.47
CA MET A 208 0.43 2.96 5.33
C MET A 208 -0.95 3.63 5.53
N PRO A 209 -1.66 3.93 4.44
CA PRO A 209 -3.04 4.39 4.54
C PRO A 209 -3.96 3.26 5.02
N THR A 210 -5.09 3.63 5.62
CA THR A 210 -6.11 2.66 6.08
C THR A 210 -6.91 2.04 4.92
N HIS A 211 -6.90 2.67 3.75
CA HIS A 211 -7.68 2.28 2.58
C HIS A 211 -6.95 2.66 1.28
N LEU A 212 -7.12 1.86 0.23
CA LEU A 212 -6.74 2.21 -1.14
C LEU A 212 -7.88 1.83 -2.10
N GLY A 213 -8.37 2.82 -2.84
CA GLY A 213 -9.57 2.71 -3.63
C GLY A 213 -10.76 2.30 -2.77
N PRO A 214 -11.53 1.27 -3.18
CA PRO A 214 -12.61 0.71 -2.37
C PRO A 214 -12.15 -0.41 -1.44
N ASN A 215 -10.87 -0.57 -1.12
CA ASN A 215 -10.35 -1.73 -0.38
C ASN A 215 -9.82 -1.34 1.00
N VAL A 216 -9.92 -2.26 1.96
CA VAL A 216 -9.34 -2.13 3.30
C VAL A 216 -7.86 -2.49 3.22
N VAL A 217 -6.98 -1.66 3.78
CA VAL A 217 -5.55 -1.98 3.91
C VAL A 217 -5.30 -2.52 5.32
N VAL A 218 -4.62 -3.65 5.42
CA VAL A 218 -4.29 -4.30 6.70
C VAL A 218 -2.80 -4.64 6.76
N PRO A 219 -2.12 -4.37 7.89
CA PRO A 219 -0.69 -4.60 8.01
C PRO A 219 -0.45 -6.09 8.18
N LEU A 220 0.28 -6.70 7.24
CA LEU A 220 0.40 -8.16 7.18
C LEU A 220 1.04 -8.75 8.46
N LEU A 221 2.01 -8.05 9.03
CA LEU A 221 2.71 -8.48 10.25
C LEU A 221 1.83 -8.44 11.50
N SER A 222 0.80 -7.60 11.55
CA SER A 222 -0.13 -7.54 12.70
C SER A 222 -1.12 -8.70 12.75
N HIS A 223 -1.06 -9.60 11.77
CA HIS A 223 -1.95 -10.74 11.64
C HIS A 223 -1.20 -12.08 11.59
N LEU A 224 0.05 -12.11 12.06
CA LEU A 224 0.77 -13.36 12.27
C LEU A 224 0.06 -14.19 13.36
N ALA A 225 0.00 -15.49 13.14
CA ALA A 225 -0.52 -16.44 14.11
C ALA A 225 0.46 -16.65 15.28
N SER A 226 -0.03 -17.24 16.36
CA SER A 226 0.86 -17.75 17.41
C SER A 226 1.82 -18.80 16.84
N PRO A 227 3.08 -18.90 17.32
CA PRO A 227 4.03 -19.92 16.85
C PRO A 227 3.53 -21.37 16.95
N ASP A 228 2.58 -21.63 17.86
CA ASP A 228 2.00 -22.96 18.08
C ASP A 228 0.89 -23.31 17.08
N GLU A 229 0.48 -22.37 16.22
CA GLU A 229 -0.56 -22.59 15.22
C GLU A 229 -0.02 -23.23 13.94
N GLU A 230 -0.86 -24.04 13.28
CA GLU A 230 -0.51 -24.72 12.03
C GLU A 230 -0.25 -23.74 10.88
N PHE A 231 -0.93 -22.59 10.87
CA PHE A 231 -0.86 -21.59 9.82
C PHE A 231 -0.06 -20.37 10.27
N LEU A 232 0.61 -19.71 9.32
CA LEU A 232 1.43 -18.53 9.59
C LEU A 232 0.60 -17.30 9.99
N PHE A 233 -0.68 -17.26 9.66
CA PHE A 233 -1.52 -16.07 9.81
C PHE A 233 -2.83 -16.38 10.54
N ALA A 234 -3.19 -15.51 11.48
CA ALA A 234 -4.44 -15.54 12.22
C ALA A 234 -5.58 -15.01 11.34
N ARG A 235 -6.25 -15.92 10.62
CA ARG A 235 -7.33 -15.57 9.68
C ARG A 235 -8.46 -14.77 10.32
N ASP A 236 -8.89 -15.14 11.52
CA ASP A 236 -9.99 -14.46 12.22
C ASP A 236 -9.67 -12.98 12.49
N GLY A 237 -8.40 -12.67 12.77
CA GLY A 237 -7.92 -11.30 12.94
C GLY A 237 -8.04 -10.48 11.65
N LEU A 238 -7.69 -11.07 10.50
CA LEU A 238 -7.85 -10.44 9.18
C LEU A 238 -9.32 -10.19 8.86
N GLU A 239 -10.19 -11.18 9.11
CA GLU A 239 -11.62 -11.04 8.86
C GLU A 239 -12.26 -9.96 9.75
N LEU A 240 -11.86 -9.89 11.02
CA LEU A 240 -12.32 -8.85 11.94
C LEU A 240 -11.86 -7.45 11.49
N ALA A 241 -10.59 -7.29 11.12
CA ALA A 241 -10.07 -6.02 10.60
C ALA A 241 -10.82 -5.56 9.34
N TYR A 242 -11.09 -6.49 8.42
CA TYR A 242 -11.91 -6.23 7.25
C TYR A 242 -13.34 -5.77 7.61
N ARG A 243 -14.03 -6.50 8.50
CA ARG A 243 -15.41 -6.15 8.91
C ARG A 243 -15.49 -4.77 9.54
N ASN A 244 -14.54 -4.43 10.41
CA ASN A 244 -14.51 -3.14 11.12
C ASN A 244 -14.31 -1.96 10.16
N SER A 245 -13.56 -2.16 9.07
CA SER A 245 -13.25 -1.09 8.10
C SER A 245 -14.09 -1.13 6.83
N LEU A 246 -14.97 -2.14 6.67
CA LEU A 246 -15.77 -2.35 5.48
C LEU A 246 -16.67 -1.15 5.14
N SER A 247 -17.25 -0.52 6.15
CA SER A 247 -18.11 0.66 5.95
C SER A 247 -17.30 1.86 5.43
N LEU A 248 -16.08 2.08 5.91
CA LEU A 248 -15.22 3.15 5.43
C LEU A 248 -14.72 2.85 4.00
N ALA A 249 -14.23 1.63 3.75
CA ALA A 249 -13.78 1.20 2.43
C ALA A 249 -14.87 1.30 1.36
N ARG A 250 -16.12 0.94 1.69
CA ARG A 250 -17.28 1.12 0.79
C ARG A 250 -17.52 2.58 0.42
N GLY A 251 -17.19 3.53 1.29
CA GLY A 251 -17.22 4.96 0.97
C GLY A 251 -16.24 5.38 -0.13
N GLY A 252 -15.26 4.53 -0.45
CA GLY A 252 -14.30 4.72 -1.54
C GLY A 252 -14.75 4.21 -2.92
N ALA A 253 -15.89 3.52 -3.05
CA ALA A 253 -16.35 2.92 -4.32
C ALA A 253 -17.28 3.83 -5.14
N SER A 254 -18.22 4.50 -4.47
CA SER A 254 -19.12 5.49 -5.05
C SER A 254 -19.40 6.58 -4.02
N PRO A 255 -19.69 7.82 -4.46
CA PRO A 255 -20.10 8.87 -3.55
C PRO A 255 -21.36 8.43 -2.80
N ARG A 256 -21.39 8.61 -1.46
CA ARG A 256 -22.57 8.25 -0.67
C ARG A 256 -22.67 9.05 0.61
N VAL A 257 -23.91 9.24 1.07
CA VAL A 257 -24.20 9.78 2.40
C VAL A 257 -24.55 8.62 3.33
N VAL A 258 -23.88 8.54 4.47
CA VAL A 258 -24.18 7.59 5.55
C VAL A 258 -24.77 8.37 6.70
N ARG A 259 -26.04 8.11 7.04
CA ARG A 259 -26.69 8.71 8.21
C ARG A 259 -26.25 7.98 9.48
N THR A 260 -25.85 8.75 10.49
CA THR A 260 -25.53 8.25 11.84
C THR A 260 -26.69 8.53 12.81
N ALA A 261 -27.47 9.58 12.57
CA ALA A 261 -28.74 9.87 13.23
C ALA A 261 -29.68 10.63 12.29
N ASN A 262 -30.91 10.94 12.72
CA ASN A 262 -31.88 11.69 11.92
C ASN A 262 -31.37 13.07 11.46
N GLN A 263 -30.41 13.66 12.19
CA GLN A 263 -29.84 14.97 11.92
C GLN A 263 -28.30 14.96 11.81
N SER A 264 -27.67 13.80 11.60
CA SER A 264 -26.23 13.75 11.41
C SER A 264 -25.82 12.59 10.50
N GLY A 265 -24.73 12.80 9.77
CA GLY A 265 -24.17 11.80 8.89
C GLY A 265 -22.91 12.30 8.20
N THR A 266 -22.34 11.48 7.35
CA THR A 266 -21.08 11.76 6.66
C THR A 266 -21.22 11.48 5.18
N LEU A 267 -20.80 12.42 4.34
CA LEU A 267 -20.62 12.24 2.92
C LEU A 267 -19.22 11.68 2.66
N TYR A 268 -19.17 10.57 1.95
CA TYR A 268 -17.95 9.99 1.43
C TYR A 268 -17.93 10.21 -0.08
N ILE A 269 -16.84 10.77 -0.62
CA ILE A 269 -16.57 10.86 -2.06
C ILE A 269 -15.21 10.21 -2.32
N PRO A 270 -15.11 9.28 -3.27
CA PRO A 270 -13.84 8.74 -3.73
C PRO A 270 -12.79 9.84 -4.00
N GLY A 271 -11.63 9.76 -3.32
CA GLY A 271 -10.52 10.70 -3.50
C GLY A 271 -10.68 12.05 -2.80
N LYS A 272 -11.62 12.20 -1.84
CA LYS A 272 -11.78 13.40 -1.00
C LYS A 272 -11.91 13.04 0.46
N GLU A 273 -11.57 14.01 1.32
CA GLU A 273 -11.80 13.90 2.76
C GLU A 273 -13.30 13.71 3.06
N PRO A 274 -13.67 12.93 4.09
CA PRO A 274 -15.05 12.81 4.51
C PRO A 274 -15.64 14.16 4.93
N LEU A 275 -16.84 14.48 4.45
CA LEU A 275 -17.55 15.71 4.83
C LEU A 275 -18.63 15.37 5.85
N TYR A 276 -18.48 15.88 7.07
CA TYR A 276 -19.50 15.77 8.10
C TYR A 276 -20.69 16.68 7.81
N LEU A 277 -21.90 16.12 7.84
CA LEU A 277 -23.15 16.81 7.57
C LEU A 277 -23.99 16.86 8.85
N SER A 278 -24.52 18.04 9.15
CA SER A 278 -25.30 18.33 10.35
C SER A 278 -26.65 18.94 9.96
N GLY A 279 -27.72 18.32 10.41
CA GLY A 279 -29.09 18.67 10.04
C GLY A 279 -29.62 17.86 8.85
N ASN A 280 -30.93 17.63 8.87
CA ASN A 280 -31.62 16.83 7.85
C ASN A 280 -31.52 17.46 6.44
N ASP A 281 -31.50 18.79 6.37
CA ASP A 281 -31.41 19.54 5.11
C ASP A 281 -30.09 19.27 4.38
N GLN A 282 -28.96 19.33 5.08
CA GLN A 282 -27.64 19.07 4.50
C GLN A 282 -27.53 17.62 3.98
N LEU A 283 -28.01 16.66 4.78
CA LEU A 283 -28.06 15.25 4.42
C LEU A 283 -28.88 15.04 3.15
N THR A 284 -30.09 15.60 3.12
CA THR A 284 -31.04 15.42 2.01
C THR A 284 -30.53 16.07 0.72
N ILE A 285 -29.87 17.23 0.80
CA ILE A 285 -29.22 17.87 -0.36
C ILE A 285 -28.17 16.92 -0.97
N PHE A 286 -27.24 16.42 -0.16
CA PHE A 286 -26.16 15.57 -0.66
C PHE A 286 -26.64 14.18 -1.08
N GLU A 287 -27.67 13.62 -0.45
CA GLU A 287 -28.33 12.38 -0.90
C GLU A 287 -28.91 12.53 -2.31
N ARG A 288 -29.59 13.65 -2.59
CA ARG A 288 -30.13 13.93 -3.93
C ARG A 288 -29.01 14.09 -4.96
N LEU A 289 -27.91 14.75 -4.61
CA LEU A 289 -26.76 14.92 -5.50
C LEU A 289 -26.02 13.61 -5.76
N VAL A 290 -25.87 12.75 -4.75
CA VAL A 290 -25.32 11.40 -4.90
C VAL A 290 -26.18 10.59 -5.88
N VAL A 291 -27.50 10.55 -5.67
CA VAL A 291 -28.44 9.82 -6.55
C VAL A 291 -28.39 10.34 -7.99
N ALA A 292 -28.18 11.64 -8.18
CA ALA A 292 -28.03 12.22 -9.51
C ALA A 292 -26.67 11.88 -10.14
N ALA A 293 -25.59 11.88 -9.36
CA ALA A 293 -24.25 11.55 -9.81
C ALA A 293 -24.12 10.09 -10.30
N GLU A 294 -24.91 9.17 -9.73
CA GLU A 294 -24.99 7.78 -10.18
C GLU A 294 -25.80 7.61 -11.49
N LYS A 295 -26.58 8.60 -11.88
CA LYS A 295 -27.38 8.60 -13.12
C LYS A 295 -26.63 9.29 -14.25
N SER A 296 -27.02 9.03 -15.50
CA SER A 296 -26.49 9.71 -16.69
C SER A 296 -26.76 11.24 -16.74
N SER A 297 -27.41 11.81 -15.72
CA SER A 297 -27.70 13.24 -15.58
C SER A 297 -27.23 13.75 -14.20
N PRO A 298 -25.93 14.06 -14.04
CA PRO A 298 -25.33 14.46 -12.76
C PRO A 298 -25.74 15.86 -12.27
N ASP A 299 -26.40 16.66 -13.12
CA ASP A 299 -26.85 18.02 -12.80
C ASP A 299 -28.30 18.01 -12.33
N VAL A 300 -28.55 18.56 -11.14
CA VAL A 300 -29.88 18.65 -10.51
C VAL A 300 -30.36 20.10 -10.52
N HIS A 301 -31.54 20.34 -11.07
CA HIS A 301 -32.15 21.68 -11.05
C HIS A 301 -32.47 22.10 -9.61
N VAL A 302 -32.21 23.36 -9.24
CA VAL A 302 -32.35 23.87 -7.86
C VAL A 302 -33.76 23.65 -7.28
N LYS A 303 -34.83 23.74 -8.08
CA LYS A 303 -36.19 23.44 -7.61
C LYS A 303 -36.37 21.99 -7.16
N VAL A 304 -35.73 21.04 -7.86
CA VAL A 304 -35.78 19.62 -7.50
C VAL A 304 -34.86 19.35 -6.32
N LEU A 305 -33.67 19.96 -6.32
CA LEU A 305 -32.72 19.81 -5.24
C LEU A 305 -33.26 20.32 -3.90
N MET A 306 -34.00 21.43 -3.93
CA MET A 306 -34.57 22.10 -2.74
C MET A 306 -36.06 21.76 -2.51
N ASP A 307 -36.61 20.76 -3.21
CA ASP A 307 -38.02 20.38 -3.05
C ASP A 307 -38.31 19.92 -1.61
N GLY A 308 -39.32 20.51 -0.96
CA GLY A 308 -39.65 20.26 0.45
C GLY A 308 -38.84 21.04 1.49
N PHE A 309 -37.97 21.97 1.07
CA PHE A 309 -37.20 22.84 1.97
C PHE A 309 -37.83 24.23 2.03
N GLU A 310 -37.71 24.91 3.18
CA GLU A 310 -38.07 26.34 3.28
C GLU A 310 -37.06 27.24 2.54
N SER A 311 -35.82 26.76 2.43
CA SER A 311 -34.72 27.45 1.75
C SER A 311 -34.83 27.34 0.22
N ARG A 312 -34.45 28.40 -0.48
CA ARG A 312 -34.50 28.49 -1.96
C ARG A 312 -33.18 28.12 -2.65
N SER A 313 -32.11 27.92 -1.87
CA SER A 313 -30.80 27.55 -2.41
C SER A 313 -30.03 26.64 -1.46
N PRO A 314 -29.11 25.79 -1.96
CA PRO A 314 -28.30 24.92 -1.12
C PRO A 314 -27.45 25.70 -0.11
N GLN A 315 -26.97 26.88 -0.48
CA GLN A 315 -26.14 27.73 0.38
C GLN A 315 -26.79 28.03 1.73
N GLN A 316 -28.12 28.18 1.76
CA GLN A 316 -28.87 28.53 2.97
C GLN A 316 -28.92 27.39 4.00
N ALA A 317 -28.64 26.15 3.60
CA ALA A 317 -28.58 25.00 4.50
C ALA A 317 -27.25 24.91 5.28
N PHE A 318 -26.27 25.76 4.97
CA PHE A 318 -24.94 25.74 5.56
C PHE A 318 -24.58 27.08 6.20
N ARG A 319 -23.77 27.04 7.27
CA ARG A 319 -23.14 28.26 7.80
C ARG A 319 -22.16 28.80 6.77
N LYS A 320 -21.92 30.11 6.79
CA LYS A 320 -21.08 30.82 5.80
C LYS A 320 -19.70 30.17 5.62
N ASP A 321 -19.00 29.87 6.72
CA ASP A 321 -17.65 29.30 6.66
C ASP A 321 -17.66 27.88 6.11
N THR A 322 -18.63 27.06 6.53
CA THR A 322 -18.85 25.71 6.00
C THR A 322 -19.19 25.74 4.51
N TRP A 323 -20.05 26.67 4.08
CA TRP A 323 -20.38 26.81 2.66
C TRP A 323 -19.15 27.14 1.82
N ASN A 324 -18.32 28.06 2.30
CA ASN A 324 -17.11 28.47 1.60
C ASN A 324 -16.10 27.32 1.49
N SER A 325 -16.00 26.45 2.49
CA SER A 325 -15.09 25.29 2.44
C SER A 325 -15.60 24.15 1.56
N ILE A 326 -16.91 24.04 1.32
CA ILE A 326 -17.48 22.95 0.52
C ILE A 326 -17.83 23.34 -0.92
N ARG A 327 -18.04 24.62 -1.20
CA ARG A 327 -18.36 25.10 -2.54
C ARG A 327 -17.17 24.88 -3.46
N ASP A 328 -17.45 24.33 -4.64
CA ASP A 328 -16.47 23.94 -5.67
C ASP A 328 -15.50 22.82 -5.24
N VAL A 329 -15.55 22.39 -3.97
CA VAL A 329 -14.84 21.22 -3.44
C VAL A 329 -15.75 20.00 -3.40
N TYR A 330 -16.97 20.07 -2.88
CA TYR A 330 -17.91 18.93 -2.80
C TYR A 330 -19.18 19.16 -3.60
N ILE A 331 -19.62 20.41 -3.74
CA ILE A 331 -20.81 20.83 -4.50
C ILE A 331 -20.45 22.01 -5.40
N SER A 332 -20.87 21.97 -6.67
CA SER A 332 -20.64 23.08 -7.61
C SER A 332 -21.87 23.35 -8.47
N MET A 333 -21.87 24.49 -9.16
CA MET A 333 -22.88 24.76 -10.19
C MET A 333 -22.72 23.76 -11.35
N GLY A 334 -23.85 23.26 -11.83
CA GLY A 334 -23.92 22.42 -13.03
C GLY A 334 -23.56 23.20 -14.31
N ALA A 335 -23.62 22.52 -15.44
CA ALA A 335 -23.34 23.11 -16.75
C ALA A 335 -24.27 24.29 -17.10
N LYS A 336 -25.50 24.27 -16.58
CA LYS A 336 -26.51 25.32 -16.75
C LYS A 336 -26.75 26.09 -15.45
N LYS A 337 -27.00 27.39 -15.57
CA LYS A 337 -27.39 28.24 -14.43
C LYS A 337 -28.61 27.66 -13.73
N GLY A 338 -28.58 27.61 -12.41
CA GLY A 338 -29.66 27.05 -11.59
C GLY A 338 -29.64 25.53 -11.45
N PHE A 339 -28.62 24.86 -11.97
CA PHE A 339 -28.34 23.45 -11.70
C PHE A 339 -27.15 23.31 -10.76
N TRP A 340 -27.12 22.23 -10.00
CA TRP A 340 -26.09 21.88 -9.04
C TRP A 340 -25.64 20.45 -9.26
N ARG A 341 -24.38 20.14 -8.96
CA ARG A 341 -23.82 18.80 -9.10
C ARG A 341 -22.90 18.47 -7.93
N LEU A 342 -22.73 17.17 -7.70
CA LEU A 342 -21.68 16.66 -6.84
C LEU A 342 -20.32 16.78 -7.55
N VAL A 343 -19.31 17.31 -6.88
CA VAL A 343 -17.96 17.40 -7.43
C VAL A 343 -17.22 16.09 -7.16
N LEU A 344 -16.96 15.31 -8.21
CA LEU A 344 -16.17 14.08 -8.13
C LEU A 344 -14.67 14.37 -8.31
N ALA A 345 -13.80 13.49 -7.80
CA ALA A 345 -12.36 13.60 -8.06
C ALA A 345 -12.08 13.46 -9.58
N GLY A 346 -11.20 14.30 -10.12
CA GLY A 346 -10.81 14.31 -11.53
C GLY A 346 -11.70 15.14 -12.48
N GLN A 347 -12.76 15.80 -12.00
CA GLN A 347 -13.46 16.80 -12.80
C GLN A 347 -12.76 18.16 -12.70
N PRO A 348 -12.47 18.86 -13.83
CA PRO A 348 -11.83 20.16 -13.79
C PRO A 348 -12.75 21.17 -13.08
N THR A 349 -12.23 21.79 -12.02
CA THR A 349 -12.88 22.91 -11.34
C THR A 349 -12.89 24.10 -12.31
N ARG A 350 -14.07 24.64 -12.60
CA ARG A 350 -14.21 25.78 -13.51
C ARG A 350 -13.59 27.01 -12.82
N VAL A 351 -12.41 27.43 -13.27
CA VAL A 351 -11.81 28.70 -12.86
C VAL A 351 -12.75 29.81 -13.30
N VAL A 352 -13.29 30.57 -12.35
CA VAL A 352 -14.10 31.75 -12.62
C VAL A 352 -13.15 32.80 -13.20
N ALA A 353 -13.23 33.01 -14.52
CA ALA A 353 -12.62 34.18 -15.14
C ALA A 353 -13.45 35.40 -14.74
N ASP A 354 -12.93 36.21 -13.82
CA ASP A 354 -13.39 37.58 -13.64
C ASP A 354 -13.10 38.33 -14.95
N SER A 355 -14.16 38.75 -15.63
CA SER A 355 -14.07 39.73 -16.71
C SER A 355 -14.78 40.99 -16.21
N PRO A 356 -14.09 42.13 -16.04
CA PRO A 356 -14.77 43.38 -15.77
C PRO A 356 -15.49 43.84 -17.03
N VAL A 357 -16.75 44.23 -16.85
CA VAL A 357 -17.60 44.85 -17.87
C VAL A 357 -17.15 46.31 -18.00
N GLU A 358 -16.60 46.69 -19.15
CA GLU A 358 -16.53 48.09 -19.56
C GLU A 358 -17.90 48.50 -20.14
N GLU A 359 -18.53 49.49 -19.52
CA GLU A 359 -19.69 50.19 -20.08
C GLU A 359 -19.22 51.13 -21.20
N PRO A 360 -19.98 51.26 -22.31
CA PRO A 360 -19.68 52.25 -23.33
C PRO A 360 -20.25 53.62 -22.94
N VAL A 361 -19.44 54.67 -23.15
CA VAL A 361 -19.82 56.08 -23.18
C VAL A 361 -20.45 56.43 -24.52
#